data_AF-A0A183I8D0-F1
#
_entry.id   AF-A0A183I8D0-F1
#
_cell.length_a   1.000
_cell.length_b   1.000
_cell.length_c   1.000
_cell.angle_alpha   90.00
_cell.angle_beta   90.00
_cell.angle_gamma   90.00
#
_symmetry.space_group_name_H-M   'P 1'
#
loop_
_entity.id
_entity.type
_entity.pdbx_description
1 polymer ?
#
loop_
_entity_poly.entity_id
_entity_poly.type
_entity_poly.pdbx_seq_one_letter_code
_entity_poly.pdbx_strand_id
1 'polypeptide(L)'
;MLVALGVDSRRVYEEEFEEPFLRVSAEYYRAESQNFLLENCASVYVKKVEECLMDESNRAKMYMDKGTEQKILDVLDEELINKHMMTIVEMDNSGVVHMLNNDRIHDLRRLYILLKRVKKGLPTMTDCISRYLRRKGEFLVSENGDREAGTSKNPILYIQVSKYYY
;
A
#
# COMPACT_ATOMS: atom_id res chain seq x y z
N MET A 1 -20.00 25.85 15.82
CA MET A 1 -20.63 26.01 17.16
C MET A 1 -19.71 25.48 18.25
N LEU A 2 -19.34 24.20 18.27
CA LEU A 2 -18.45 23.63 19.30
C LEU A 2 -17.08 24.32 19.42
N VAL A 3 -16.42 24.62 18.29
CA VAL A 3 -15.14 25.36 18.27
C VAL A 3 -15.26 26.75 18.92
N ALA A 4 -16.41 27.42 18.77
CA ALA A 4 -16.65 28.75 19.30
C ALA A 4 -17.02 28.76 20.80
N LEU A 5 -17.48 27.62 21.34
CA LEU A 5 -17.85 27.50 22.77
C LEU A 5 -16.62 27.38 23.69
N GLY A 6 -15.45 27.06 23.15
CA GLY A 6 -14.24 26.83 23.93
C GLY A 6 -13.44 28.07 24.33
N VAL A 7 -13.99 29.29 24.21
CA VAL A 7 -13.37 30.62 24.52
C VAL A 7 -11.84 30.61 24.36
N ASP A 8 -11.36 30.98 23.17
CA ASP A 8 -9.93 30.96 22.76
C ASP A 8 -9.25 29.58 22.76
N SER A 9 -10.01 28.48 22.91
CA SER A 9 -9.51 27.11 22.79
C SER A 9 -10.44 26.21 21.99
N ARG A 10 -9.89 25.11 21.45
CA ARG A 10 -10.67 24.07 20.74
C ARG A 10 -11.09 22.92 21.65
N ARG A 11 -10.85 22.99 22.97
CA ARG A 11 -11.00 21.85 23.88
C ARG A 11 -12.39 21.23 23.84
N VAL A 12 -13.44 22.05 23.86
CA VAL A 12 -14.83 21.56 23.77
C VAL A 12 -15.10 20.83 22.46
N TYR A 13 -14.52 21.28 21.35
CA TYR A 13 -14.62 20.58 20.07
C TYR A 13 -13.83 19.26 20.06
N GLU A 14 -12.62 19.29 20.62
CA GLU A 14 -11.74 18.14 20.67
C GLU A 14 -12.34 17.02 21.54
N GLU A 15 -12.80 17.35 22.75
CA GLU A 15 -13.34 16.40 23.74
C GLU A 15 -14.74 15.88 23.35
N GLU A 16 -15.65 16.75 22.91
CA GLU A 16 -17.05 16.36 22.68
C GLU A 16 -17.31 15.81 21.26
N PHE A 17 -16.45 16.12 20.29
CA PHE A 17 -16.65 15.70 18.90
C PHE A 17 -15.44 14.98 18.32
N GLU A 18 -14.26 15.61 18.27
CA GLU A 18 -13.14 15.11 17.47
C GLU A 18 -12.61 13.78 17.97
N GLU A 19 -12.37 13.64 19.28
CA GLU A 19 -11.88 12.39 19.87
C GLU A 19 -12.88 11.23 19.73
N PRO A 20 -14.18 11.37 20.07
CA PRO A 20 -15.17 10.35 19.77
C PRO A 20 -15.26 10.01 18.28
N PHE A 21 -15.22 11.02 17.40
CA PHE A 21 -15.30 10.84 15.95
C PHE A 21 -14.12 10.01 15.43
N LEU A 22 -12.89 10.33 15.84
CA LEU A 22 -11.69 9.61 15.41
C LEU A 22 -11.70 8.17 15.92
N ARG A 23 -12.14 7.94 17.16
CA ARG A 23 -12.25 6.60 17.75
C ARG A 23 -13.24 5.71 16.98
N VAL A 24 -14.45 6.21 16.74
CA VAL A 24 -15.48 5.48 15.98
C VAL A 24 -15.03 5.26 14.53
N SER A 25 -14.38 6.25 13.92
CA SER A 25 -13.82 6.10 12.56
C SER A 25 -12.75 5.01 12.51
N ALA A 26 -11.88 4.93 13.52
CA ALA A 26 -10.87 3.87 13.58
C ALA A 26 -11.51 2.47 13.67
N GLU A 27 -12.56 2.31 14.47
CA GLU A 27 -13.32 1.06 14.56
C GLU A 27 -14.00 0.70 13.24
N TYR A 28 -14.62 1.69 12.58
CA TYR A 28 -15.24 1.53 11.28
C TYR A 28 -14.23 1.07 10.22
N TYR A 29 -13.14 1.81 10.02
CA TYR A 29 -12.14 1.47 9.00
C TYR A 29 -11.37 0.19 9.30
N ARG A 30 -11.26 -0.21 10.58
CA ARG A 30 -10.74 -1.52 10.95
C ARG A 30 -11.63 -2.64 10.40
N ALA A 31 -12.94 -2.57 10.62
CA ALA A 31 -13.87 -3.57 10.08
C ALA A 31 -13.88 -3.53 8.54
N GLU A 32 -13.89 -2.32 7.96
CA GLU A 32 -13.96 -2.12 6.52
C GLU A 32 -12.70 -2.64 5.81
N SER A 33 -11.51 -2.45 6.40
CA SER A 33 -10.26 -2.98 5.88
C SER A 33 -10.29 -4.51 5.74
N GLN A 34 -10.88 -5.21 6.71
CA GLN A 34 -10.99 -6.66 6.71
C GLN A 34 -11.96 -7.12 5.62
N ASN A 35 -13.11 -6.46 5.50
CA ASN A 35 -14.08 -6.73 4.43
C ASN A 35 -13.44 -6.53 3.05
N PHE A 36 -12.71 -5.43 2.86
CA PHE A 36 -12.04 -5.17 1.59
C PHE A 36 -10.99 -6.24 1.25
N LEU A 37 -10.18 -6.68 2.21
CA LEU A 37 -9.18 -7.73 1.99
C LEU A 37 -9.81 -9.10 1.68
N LEU A 38 -10.98 -9.40 2.24
CA LEU A 38 -11.67 -10.67 2.00
C LEU A 38 -12.31 -10.73 0.61
N GLU A 39 -12.83 -9.61 0.13
CA GLU A 39 -13.64 -9.57 -1.10
C GLU A 39 -12.87 -9.13 -2.34
N ASN A 40 -11.68 -8.54 -2.18
CA ASN A 40 -11.01 -7.83 -3.26
C ASN A 40 -9.54 -8.24 -3.41
N CYS A 41 -9.04 -8.18 -4.64
CA CYS A 41 -7.62 -8.31 -4.92
C CYS A 41 -6.85 -7.03 -4.57
N ALA A 42 -5.52 -7.10 -4.47
CA ALA A 42 -4.69 -5.99 -4.00
C ALA A 42 -4.89 -4.68 -4.79
N SER A 43 -5.06 -4.75 -6.11
CA SER A 43 -5.25 -3.55 -6.95
C SER A 43 -6.61 -2.87 -6.71
N VAL A 44 -7.65 -3.65 -6.44
CA VAL A 44 -8.99 -3.12 -6.09
C VAL A 44 -8.96 -2.56 -4.67
N TYR A 45 -8.32 -3.24 -3.74
CA TYR A 45 -8.10 -2.74 -2.37
C TYR A 45 -7.44 -1.36 -2.38
N VAL A 46 -6.32 -1.22 -3.10
CA VAL A 46 -5.58 0.06 -3.19
C VAL A 46 -6.49 1.18 -3.72
N LYS A 47 -7.29 0.92 -4.75
CA LYS A 47 -8.23 1.94 -5.29
C LYS A 47 -9.28 2.36 -4.28
N LYS A 48 -9.88 1.39 -3.57
CA LYS A 48 -10.87 1.70 -2.52
C LYS A 48 -10.26 2.55 -1.41
N VAL A 49 -9.03 2.25 -0.99
CA VAL A 49 -8.35 3.07 0.04
C VAL A 49 -8.04 4.48 -0.49
N GLU A 50 -7.63 4.64 -1.75
CA GLU A 50 -7.45 5.96 -2.37
C GLU A 50 -8.75 6.77 -2.37
N GLU A 51 -9.88 6.14 -2.70
CA GLU A 51 -11.22 6.75 -2.67
C GLU A 51 -11.61 7.15 -1.24
N CYS A 52 -11.47 6.26 -0.25
CA CYS A 52 -11.76 6.57 1.15
C CYS A 52 -10.92 7.75 1.69
N LEU A 53 -9.63 7.81 1.37
CA LEU A 53 -8.75 8.91 1.78
C LEU A 53 -9.23 10.25 1.17
N MET A 54 -9.65 10.23 -0.10
CA MET A 54 -10.14 11.43 -0.78
C MET A 54 -11.48 11.89 -0.20
N ASP A 55 -12.41 10.96 0.02
CA ASP A 55 -13.72 11.25 0.57
C ASP A 55 -13.62 11.80 2.00
N GLU A 56 -12.76 11.22 2.85
CA GLU A 56 -12.54 11.71 4.21
C GLU A 56 -11.83 13.05 4.26
N SER A 57 -10.84 13.28 3.41
CA SER A 57 -10.20 14.60 3.27
C SER A 57 -11.23 15.67 2.92
N ASN A 58 -12.12 15.39 1.96
CA ASN A 58 -13.18 16.30 1.55
C ASN A 58 -14.21 16.53 2.67
N ARG A 59 -14.64 15.45 3.35
CA ARG A 59 -15.57 15.52 4.48
C ARG A 59 -15.02 16.38 5.61
N ALA A 60 -13.77 16.15 6.00
CA ALA A 60 -13.12 16.93 7.04
C ALA A 60 -12.98 18.41 6.65
N LYS A 61 -12.52 18.70 5.43
CA LYS A 61 -12.39 20.08 4.93
C LYS A 61 -13.72 20.83 4.90
N MET A 62 -14.82 20.15 4.60
CA MET A 62 -16.13 20.76 4.42
C MET A 62 -16.88 20.97 5.75
N TYR A 63 -16.72 20.06 6.71
CA TYR A 63 -17.58 20.01 7.90
C TYR A 63 -16.86 20.14 9.23
N MET A 64 -15.53 20.05 9.27
CA MET A 64 -14.74 19.95 10.51
C MET A 64 -13.77 21.12 10.67
N ASP A 65 -13.14 21.22 11.85
CA ASP A 65 -12.07 22.19 12.06
C ASP A 65 -10.85 21.82 11.20
N LYS A 66 -10.05 22.83 10.81
CA LYS A 66 -8.88 22.64 9.94
C LYS A 66 -7.87 21.62 10.48
N GLY A 67 -7.78 21.46 11.80
CA GLY A 67 -6.87 20.48 12.42
C GLY A 67 -7.31 19.03 12.27
N THR A 68 -8.58 18.77 11.99
CA THR A 68 -9.16 17.43 12.02
C THR A 68 -8.81 16.62 10.79
N GLU A 69 -8.63 17.26 9.62
CA GLU A 69 -8.29 16.58 8.36
C GLU A 69 -7.06 15.68 8.51
N GLN A 70 -5.96 16.21 9.05
CA GLN A 70 -4.75 15.41 9.20
C GLN A 70 -4.98 14.25 10.17
N LYS A 71 -5.69 14.48 11.27
CA LYS A 71 -5.94 13.45 12.29
C LYS A 71 -6.78 12.29 11.74
N ILE A 72 -7.81 12.58 10.95
CA ILE A 72 -8.62 11.50 10.33
C ILE A 72 -7.81 10.77 9.26
N LEU A 73 -7.02 11.47 8.45
CA LEU A 73 -6.15 10.81 7.47
C LEU A 73 -5.11 9.91 8.14
N ASP A 74 -4.56 10.30 9.28
CA ASP A 74 -3.64 9.46 10.07
C ASP A 74 -4.35 8.18 10.58
N VAL A 75 -5.63 8.27 10.96
CA VAL A 75 -6.44 7.09 11.33
C VAL A 75 -6.62 6.14 10.14
N LEU A 76 -6.92 6.67 8.94
CA LEU A 76 -7.06 5.84 7.74
C LEU A 76 -5.71 5.23 7.34
N ASP A 77 -4.62 5.99 7.41
CA ASP A 77 -3.28 5.51 7.10
C ASP A 77 -2.87 4.36 8.04
N GLU A 78 -3.26 4.44 9.32
CA GLU A 78 -3.04 3.36 10.28
C GLU A 78 -3.91 2.13 10.00
N GLU A 79 -5.24 2.30 9.95
CA GLU A 79 -6.20 1.18 9.89
C GLU A 79 -6.27 0.53 8.49
N LEU A 80 -6.10 1.29 7.40
CA LEU A 80 -6.20 0.77 6.02
C LEU A 80 -4.85 0.43 5.38
N ILE A 81 -3.73 0.99 5.85
CA ILE A 81 -2.43 0.80 5.20
C ILE A 81 -1.43 0.15 6.14
N ASN A 82 -1.11 0.78 7.27
CA ASN A 82 0.00 0.36 8.14
C ASN A 82 -0.23 -1.05 8.72
N LYS A 83 -1.48 -1.39 9.10
CA LYS A 83 -1.80 -2.72 9.65
C LYS A 83 -1.81 -3.85 8.60
N HIS A 84 -1.98 -3.51 7.32
CA HIS A 84 -2.22 -4.48 6.25
C HIS A 84 -1.16 -4.48 5.15
N MET A 85 -0.12 -3.65 5.28
CA MET A 85 0.95 -3.50 4.29
C MET A 85 1.57 -4.81 3.82
N MET A 86 1.87 -5.75 4.74
CA MET A 86 2.41 -7.07 4.37
C MET A 86 1.37 -7.89 3.60
N THR A 87 0.12 -7.91 4.09
CA THR A 87 -0.99 -8.62 3.45
C THR A 87 -1.21 -8.14 2.02
N ILE A 88 -1.17 -6.83 1.76
CA ILE A 88 -1.37 -6.25 0.43
C ILE A 88 -0.20 -6.60 -0.50
N VAL A 89 1.04 -6.48 0.01
CA VAL A 89 2.26 -6.71 -0.77
C VAL A 89 2.43 -8.18 -1.14
N GLU A 90 2.14 -9.08 -0.20
CA GLU A 90 2.31 -10.53 -0.36
C GLU A 90 1.01 -11.24 -0.78
N MET A 91 -0.05 -10.49 -1.13
CA MET A 91 -1.35 -11.06 -1.48
C MET A 91 -1.25 -12.05 -2.65
N ASP A 92 -1.79 -13.26 -2.45
CA ASP A 92 -1.77 -14.30 -3.46
C ASP A 92 -2.45 -13.83 -4.76
N ASN A 93 -1.79 -14.11 -5.89
CA ASN A 93 -2.26 -13.81 -7.24
C ASN A 93 -2.62 -12.33 -7.52
N SER A 94 -2.23 -11.39 -6.66
CA SER A 94 -2.54 -9.97 -6.89
C SER A 94 -1.56 -8.97 -6.28
N GLY A 95 -0.72 -9.40 -5.33
CA GLY A 95 0.30 -8.57 -4.68
C GLY A 95 1.46 -8.19 -5.61
N VAL A 96 2.52 -7.61 -5.03
CA VAL A 96 3.64 -6.99 -5.78
C VAL A 96 4.27 -7.94 -6.78
N VAL A 97 4.52 -9.20 -6.38
CA VAL A 97 5.12 -10.21 -7.25
C VAL A 97 4.24 -10.51 -8.46
N HIS A 98 2.92 -10.64 -8.25
CA HIS A 98 1.98 -10.83 -9.36
C HIS A 98 1.99 -9.64 -10.30
N MET A 99 1.98 -8.42 -9.75
CA MET A 99 2.01 -7.20 -10.56
C MET A 99 3.29 -7.09 -11.40
N LEU A 100 4.45 -7.48 -10.85
CA LEU A 100 5.72 -7.52 -11.57
C LEU A 100 5.77 -8.59 -12.67
N ASN A 101 5.21 -9.77 -12.41
CA ASN A 101 5.17 -10.86 -13.40
C ASN A 101 4.27 -10.56 -14.60
N ASN A 102 3.29 -9.66 -14.44
CA ASN A 102 2.27 -9.35 -15.44
C ASN A 102 2.36 -7.89 -15.93
N ASP A 103 3.49 -7.24 -15.75
CA ASP A 103 3.76 -5.86 -16.20
C ASP A 103 2.68 -4.85 -15.80
N ARG A 104 2.11 -5.01 -14.60
CA ARG A 104 1.03 -4.16 -14.06
C ARG A 104 1.59 -2.87 -13.46
N ILE A 105 2.33 -2.12 -14.27
CA ILE A 105 3.09 -0.93 -13.83
C ILE A 105 2.18 0.15 -13.21
N HIS A 106 0.97 0.33 -13.75
CA HIS A 106 0.02 1.29 -13.20
C HIS A 106 -0.47 0.91 -11.80
N ASP A 107 -0.68 -0.38 -11.54
CA ASP A 107 -1.12 -0.88 -10.23
C ASP A 107 0.05 -0.77 -9.22
N LEU A 108 1.27 -1.10 -9.64
CA LEU A 108 2.49 -0.87 -8.84
C LEU A 108 2.69 0.59 -8.46
N ARG A 109 2.44 1.52 -9.39
CA ARG A 109 2.55 2.96 -9.12
C ARG A 109 1.56 3.41 -8.06
N ARG A 110 0.30 2.96 -8.13
CA ARG A 110 -0.71 3.27 -7.10
C ARG A 110 -0.30 2.72 -5.74
N LEU A 111 0.13 1.46 -5.70
CA LEU A 111 0.61 0.84 -4.47
C LEU A 111 1.83 1.57 -3.88
N TYR A 112 2.77 2.03 -4.70
CA TYR A 112 3.89 2.85 -4.24
C TYR A 112 3.44 4.17 -3.61
N ILE A 113 2.51 4.89 -4.25
CA ILE A 113 1.97 6.15 -3.74
C ILE A 113 1.28 5.91 -2.39
N LEU A 114 0.50 4.84 -2.27
CA LEU A 114 -0.20 4.46 -1.05
C LEU A 114 0.79 4.11 0.08
N LEU A 115 1.74 3.21 -0.18
CA LEU A 115 2.72 2.76 0.82
C LEU A 115 3.71 3.86 1.23
N LYS A 116 3.93 4.89 0.40
CA LYS A 116 4.74 6.06 0.76
C LYS A 116 4.17 6.84 1.95
N ARG A 117 2.86 6.74 2.21
CA ARG A 117 2.18 7.46 3.29
C ARG A 117 2.60 6.97 4.67
N VAL A 118 3.01 5.70 4.80
CA VAL A 118 3.36 5.08 6.08
C VAL A 118 4.86 4.79 6.19
N LYS A 119 5.43 4.98 7.38
CA LYS A 119 6.88 4.95 7.62
C LYS A 119 7.59 3.68 7.13
N LYS A 120 6.96 2.51 7.25
CA LYS A 120 7.52 1.22 6.86
C LYS A 120 7.06 0.72 5.48
N GLY A 121 6.19 1.46 4.78
CA GLY A 121 5.57 0.99 3.54
C GLY A 121 6.56 0.77 2.40
N LEU A 122 7.39 1.78 2.09
CA LEU A 122 8.40 1.63 1.03
C LEU A 122 9.48 0.58 1.34
N PRO A 123 10.02 0.50 2.58
CA PRO A 123 10.90 -0.61 2.96
C PRO A 123 10.29 -1.99 2.71
N THR A 124 9.02 -2.20 3.06
CA THR A 124 8.33 -3.48 2.85
C THR A 124 8.14 -3.82 1.37
N MET A 125 7.73 -2.84 0.55
CA MET A 125 7.64 -3.05 -0.90
C MET A 125 9.02 -3.40 -1.48
N THR A 126 10.06 -2.67 -1.08
CA THR A 126 11.43 -2.88 -1.56
C THR A 126 11.98 -4.25 -1.16
N ASP A 127 11.73 -4.71 0.06
CA ASP A 127 12.12 -6.05 0.52
C ASP A 127 11.46 -7.15 -0.32
N CYS A 128 10.15 -7.04 -0.56
CA CYS A 128 9.41 -7.98 -1.40
C CYS A 128 9.99 -8.03 -2.83
N ILE A 129 10.23 -6.87 -3.44
CA ILE A 129 10.84 -6.77 -4.78
C ILE A 129 12.24 -7.37 -4.78
N SER A 130 13.08 -7.04 -3.80
CA SER A 130 14.45 -7.55 -3.66
C SER A 130 14.48 -9.08 -3.57
N ARG A 131 13.63 -9.68 -2.72
CA ARG A 131 13.49 -11.13 -2.60
C ARG A 131 13.06 -11.76 -3.92
N TYR A 132 12.08 -11.19 -4.60
CA TYR A 132 11.62 -11.68 -5.90
C TYR A 132 12.72 -11.62 -6.97
N LEU A 133 13.42 -10.49 -7.11
CA LEU A 133 14.47 -10.32 -8.11
C LEU A 133 15.65 -11.27 -7.87
N ARG A 134 16.05 -11.48 -6.61
CA ARG A 134 17.10 -12.45 -6.26
C ARG A 134 16.72 -13.87 -6.68
N ARG A 135 15.51 -14.32 -6.33
CA ARG A 135 15.01 -15.65 -6.73
C ARG A 135 14.92 -15.81 -8.25
N LYS A 136 14.43 -14.80 -8.95
CA LYS A 136 14.35 -14.80 -10.42
C LYS A 136 15.75 -14.85 -11.05
N GLY A 137 16.70 -14.10 -10.48
CA GLY A 137 18.11 -14.14 -10.91
C GLY A 137 18.76 -15.50 -10.67
N GLU A 138 18.57 -16.10 -9.49
CA GLU A 138 19.06 -17.44 -9.16
C GLU A 138 18.53 -18.48 -10.15
N PHE A 139 17.21 -18.46 -10.42
CA PHE A 139 16.57 -19.35 -11.37
C PHE A 139 17.15 -19.22 -12.79
N LEU A 140 17.34 -17.98 -13.26
CA LEU A 140 17.95 -17.73 -14.58
C LEU A 140 19.40 -18.23 -14.66
N VAL A 141 20.15 -18.20 -13.56
CA VAL A 141 21.53 -18.72 -13.52
C VAL A 141 21.55 -20.24 -13.49
N SER A 142 20.67 -20.88 -12.72
CA SER A 142 20.60 -22.34 -12.58
C SER A 142 20.03 -23.02 -13.82
N GLU A 143 18.91 -22.54 -14.37
CA GLU A 143 18.25 -23.19 -15.52
C GLU A 143 19.13 -23.14 -16.78
N ASN A 144 19.87 -22.05 -16.97
CA ASN A 144 20.85 -21.93 -18.05
C ASN A 144 22.17 -22.68 -17.75
N GLY A 145 22.43 -23.03 -16.49
CA GLY A 145 23.57 -23.87 -16.10
C GLY A 145 23.37 -25.35 -16.44
N ASP A 146 22.13 -25.82 -16.40
CA ASP A 146 21.80 -27.24 -16.61
C ASP A 146 21.49 -27.60 -18.07
N ARG A 147 21.04 -26.63 -18.89
CA ARG A 147 20.76 -26.83 -20.34
C ARG A 147 22.01 -27.07 -21.19
N GLU A 148 23.20 -26.74 -20.68
CA GLU A 148 24.48 -26.93 -21.36
C GLU A 148 25.52 -27.61 -20.47
N ALA A 149 25.17 -28.77 -19.89
CA ALA A 149 26.13 -29.66 -19.22
C ALA A 149 27.15 -30.24 -20.24
N GLY A 150 28.04 -29.39 -20.75
CA GLY A 150 29.04 -29.74 -21.76
C GLY A 150 29.68 -28.56 -22.49
N THR A 151 29.06 -27.37 -22.45
CA THR A 151 29.60 -26.17 -23.12
C THR A 151 29.97 -25.12 -22.07
N SER A 152 31.20 -24.59 -22.16
CA SER A 152 31.70 -23.53 -21.27
C SER A 152 30.68 -22.41 -21.13
N LYS A 153 30.24 -22.11 -19.90
CA LYS A 153 29.27 -21.05 -19.52
C LYS A 153 29.46 -19.81 -20.41
N ASN A 154 28.65 -19.67 -21.46
CA ASN A 154 28.82 -18.59 -22.43
C ASN A 154 28.15 -17.32 -21.90
N PRO A 155 28.90 -16.27 -21.51
CA PRO A 155 28.33 -15.06 -20.92
C PRO A 155 27.35 -14.34 -21.87
N ILE A 156 27.47 -14.55 -23.19
CA ILE A 156 26.62 -13.93 -24.20
C ILE A 156 25.17 -14.43 -24.10
N LEU A 157 24.96 -15.72 -23.77
CA LEU A 157 23.61 -16.30 -23.63
C LEU A 157 22.84 -15.68 -22.45
N TYR A 158 23.52 -15.41 -21.33
CA TYR A 158 22.93 -14.75 -20.16
C TYR A 158 22.54 -13.28 -20.46
N ILE A 159 23.29 -12.60 -21.32
CA ILE A 159 23.04 -11.21 -21.72
C ILE A 159 21.91 -11.13 -22.77
N GLN A 160 21.80 -12.12 -23.67
CA GLN A 160 20.82 -12.13 -24.76
C GLN A 160 19.40 -12.51 -24.33
N VAL A 161 19.22 -13.36 -23.31
CA VAL A 161 17.89 -13.61 -22.72
C VAL A 161 17.28 -12.30 -22.20
N SER A 162 18.11 -11.36 -21.73
CA SER A 162 17.67 -10.03 -21.30
C SER A 162 17.11 -9.14 -22.43
N LYS A 163 17.37 -9.45 -23.71
CA LYS A 163 16.88 -8.66 -24.86
C LYS A 163 15.52 -9.09 -25.42
N TYR A 164 15.00 -10.26 -25.03
CA TYR A 164 13.71 -10.77 -25.54
C TYR A 164 12.53 -10.54 -24.57
N TYR A 165 12.77 -9.88 -23.44
CA TYR A 165 11.77 -9.56 -22.40
C TYR A 165 11.48 -8.06 -22.25
N TYR A 166 11.84 -7.23 -23.24
CA TYR A 166 11.48 -5.81 -23.31
C TYR A 166 10.60 -5.53 -24.53
#